data_AF-A0A061SNC4-F1
#
_entry.id   AF-A0A061SNC4-F1
#
_cell.length_a   1.000
_cell.length_b   1.000
_cell.length_c   1.000
_cell.angle_alpha   90.00
_cell.angle_beta   90.00
_cell.angle_gamma   90.00
#
_symmetry.space_group_name_H-M   'P 1'
#
loop_
_entity.id
_entity.type
_entity.pdbx_description
1 polymer ?
#
loop_
_entity_poly.entity_id
_entity_poly.type
_entity_poly.pdbx_seq_one_letter_code
_entity_poly.pdbx_strand_id
1 'polypeptide(L)'
;MASPELHVPIDGGEGGVTLQRGSLMVIGGDLAYPNPSDYTYENRLFRPFEDALPPPRHYHPGRVVDDLPPEHPAFGLCDCDHGFGEGLDEGGTPSTPSRAVGGASWSCRALRKYEGPQCFAIPGNHDWIDGLETFMRHFVCKGWLGGWMLPQEKSYFALRLPRGWWLFGLDLGLVNDIDIFQYRYFAHLASSRLGPTT
;
A
#
# COMPACT_ATOMS: atom_id res chain seq x y z
N MET A 1 -12.55 13.77 -11.26
CA MET A 1 -11.81 13.78 -9.98
C MET A 1 -12.81 13.82 -8.85
N ALA A 2 -12.56 13.14 -7.74
CA ALA A 2 -13.43 13.21 -6.56
C ALA A 2 -13.42 14.65 -6.04
N SER A 3 -14.59 15.17 -5.66
CA SER A 3 -14.63 16.41 -4.90
C SER A 3 -13.88 16.23 -3.57
N PRO A 4 -13.09 17.21 -3.10
CA PRO A 4 -12.53 17.18 -1.75
C PRO A 4 -13.64 17.24 -0.68
N GLU A 5 -14.81 17.77 -1.04
CA GLU A 5 -15.93 18.03 -0.15
C GLU A 5 -17.27 17.61 -0.78
N LEU A 6 -18.18 17.04 0.01
CA LEU A 6 -19.55 16.73 -0.38
C LEU A 6 -20.52 17.48 0.53
N HIS A 7 -21.21 18.49 -0.01
CA HIS A 7 -22.25 19.21 0.71
C HIS A 7 -23.56 18.43 0.68
N VAL A 8 -23.98 17.89 1.83
CA VAL A 8 -25.22 17.11 2.00
C VAL A 8 -26.28 18.01 2.65
N PRO A 9 -27.44 18.29 2.00
CA PRO A 9 -28.54 19.01 2.65
C PRO A 9 -29.16 18.15 3.75
N ILE A 10 -29.70 18.79 4.80
CA ILE A 10 -30.46 18.10 5.85
C ILE A 10 -31.95 18.23 5.53
N ASP A 11 -32.65 17.10 5.40
CA ASP A 11 -34.10 17.10 5.21
C ASP A 11 -34.82 17.76 6.40
N GLY A 12 -35.70 18.73 6.09
CA GLY A 12 -36.56 19.39 7.07
C GLY A 12 -36.04 20.68 7.69
N GLY A 13 -34.91 21.25 7.23
CA GLY A 13 -34.43 22.55 7.70
C GLY A 13 -33.58 23.32 6.69
N GLU A 14 -33.42 24.64 6.90
CA GLU A 14 -32.49 25.46 6.12
C GLU A 14 -31.04 25.21 6.58
N GLY A 15 -30.45 24.11 6.10
CA GLY A 15 -29.07 23.75 6.45
C GLY A 15 -28.51 22.56 5.67
N GLY A 16 -27.19 22.42 5.73
CA GLY A 16 -26.44 21.31 5.13
C GLY A 16 -25.11 21.08 5.85
N VAL A 17 -24.51 19.92 5.62
CA VAL A 17 -23.24 19.48 6.20
C VAL A 17 -22.23 19.23 5.09
N THR A 18 -21.08 19.90 5.16
CA THR A 18 -19.94 19.61 4.28
C THR A 18 -19.15 18.43 4.84
N LEU A 19 -19.24 17.27 4.17
CA LEU A 19 -18.44 16.09 4.47
C LEU A 19 -17.10 16.15 3.72
N GLN A 20 -15.99 15.98 4.45
CA GLN A 20 -14.65 15.92 3.86
C GLN A 20 -14.39 14.54 3.21
N ARG A 21 -13.64 14.51 2.10
CA ARG A 21 -13.19 13.26 1.47
C ARG A 21 -12.26 12.49 2.42
N GLY A 22 -12.49 11.18 2.57
CA GLY A 22 -11.60 10.31 3.35
C GLY A 22 -10.18 10.26 2.77
N SER A 23 -9.17 10.44 3.63
CA SER A 23 -7.75 10.38 3.28
C SER A 23 -7.13 8.98 3.34
N LEU A 24 -7.83 8.03 3.97
CA LEU A 24 -7.43 6.63 4.06
C LEU A 24 -8.61 5.72 3.69
N MET A 25 -8.33 4.74 2.85
CA MET A 25 -9.19 3.61 2.51
C MET A 25 -8.46 2.33 2.88
N VAL A 26 -9.19 1.37 3.44
CA VAL A 26 -8.72 0.01 3.63
C VAL A 26 -9.77 -0.95 3.08
N ILE A 27 -9.35 -1.86 2.22
CA ILE A 27 -10.20 -2.88 1.58
C ILE A 27 -9.61 -4.27 1.83
N GLY A 28 -10.42 -5.31 1.65
CA GLY A 28 -9.98 -6.69 1.83
C GLY A 28 -11.14 -7.67 1.92
N GLY A 29 -10.81 -8.93 2.25
CA GLY A 29 -11.64 -10.06 1.82
C GLY A 29 -11.31 -10.41 0.38
N ASP A 30 -12.19 -11.12 -0.33
CA ASP A 30 -11.90 -11.61 -1.68
C ASP A 30 -11.91 -10.48 -2.73
N LEU A 31 -10.73 -9.91 -2.98
CA LEU A 31 -10.51 -8.80 -3.90
C LEU A 31 -10.68 -9.24 -5.36
N ALA A 32 -10.40 -10.51 -5.66
CA ALA A 32 -10.77 -11.17 -6.92
C ALA A 32 -11.58 -12.46 -6.71
N TYR A 33 -12.91 -12.33 -6.79
CA TYR A 33 -13.83 -13.47 -6.81
C TYR A 33 -14.19 -13.91 -8.25
N PRO A 34 -14.29 -15.23 -8.56
CA PRO A 34 -14.02 -16.37 -7.68
C PRO A 34 -12.54 -16.78 -7.62
N ASN A 35 -11.72 -16.30 -8.56
CA ASN A 35 -10.32 -16.67 -8.68
C ASN A 35 -9.47 -15.39 -8.97
N PRO A 36 -8.22 -15.33 -8.51
CA PRO A 36 -7.27 -14.30 -8.88
C PRO A 36 -6.84 -14.49 -10.34
N SER A 37 -6.77 -13.38 -11.07
CA SER A 37 -6.25 -13.25 -12.44
C SER A 37 -6.20 -11.76 -12.80
N ASP A 38 -5.38 -11.38 -13.78
CA ASP A 38 -5.37 -10.00 -14.30
C ASP A 38 -6.80 -9.56 -14.73
N TYR A 39 -7.58 -10.47 -15.31
CA TYR A 39 -8.96 -10.18 -15.72
C TYR A 39 -9.87 -9.85 -14.53
N THR A 40 -9.85 -10.65 -13.46
CA THR A 40 -10.72 -10.41 -12.30
C THR A 40 -10.29 -9.17 -11.53
N TYR A 41 -8.98 -8.97 -11.30
CA TYR A 41 -8.46 -7.75 -10.69
C TYR A 41 -8.76 -6.50 -11.52
N GLU A 42 -8.44 -6.48 -12.82
CA GLU A 42 -8.74 -5.32 -13.67
C GLU A 42 -10.25 -5.04 -13.75
N ASN A 43 -11.04 -6.02 -14.15
CA ASN A 43 -12.41 -5.77 -14.62
C ASN A 43 -13.45 -5.74 -13.49
N ARG A 44 -13.14 -6.33 -12.32
CA ARG A 44 -14.06 -6.38 -11.18
C ARG A 44 -13.66 -5.46 -10.03
N LEU A 45 -12.37 -5.12 -9.90
CA LEU A 45 -11.86 -4.25 -8.84
C LEU A 45 -11.32 -2.92 -9.35
N PHE A 46 -10.36 -2.91 -10.28
CA PHE A 46 -9.69 -1.65 -10.67
C PHE A 46 -10.56 -0.75 -11.56
N ARG A 47 -11.17 -1.28 -12.63
CA ARG A 47 -11.97 -0.48 -13.58
C ARG A 47 -13.14 0.26 -12.92
N PRO A 48 -13.95 -0.33 -12.00
CA PRO A 48 -14.97 0.43 -11.29
C PRO A 48 -14.45 1.69 -10.55
N PHE A 49 -13.22 1.64 -10.03
CA PHE A 49 -12.58 2.80 -9.39
C PHE A 49 -11.98 3.75 -10.43
N GLU A 50 -11.34 3.25 -11.50
CA GLU A 50 -10.79 4.05 -12.59
C GLU A 50 -11.88 4.76 -13.41
N ASP A 51 -13.07 4.16 -13.59
CA ASP A 51 -14.23 4.75 -14.26
C ASP A 51 -14.88 5.85 -13.40
N ALA A 52 -15.04 5.61 -12.10
CA ALA A 52 -15.56 6.61 -11.16
C ALA A 52 -14.58 7.77 -10.96
N LEU A 53 -13.27 7.48 -10.97
CA LEU A 53 -12.19 8.41 -10.68
C LEU A 53 -11.03 8.24 -11.69
N PRO A 54 -11.19 8.77 -12.92
CA PRO A 54 -10.20 8.65 -13.97
C PRO A 54 -8.79 9.09 -13.53
N PRO A 55 -7.76 8.27 -13.80
CA PRO A 55 -6.41 8.56 -13.37
C PRO A 55 -5.82 9.79 -14.09
N PRO A 56 -4.77 10.42 -13.52
CA PRO A 56 -4.11 11.56 -14.16
C PRO A 56 -3.54 11.22 -15.54
N ARG A 57 -3.40 12.21 -16.42
CA ARG A 57 -2.90 12.02 -17.81
C ARG A 57 -1.49 11.43 -17.95
N HIS A 58 -0.73 11.32 -16.86
CA HIS A 58 0.61 10.72 -16.81
C HIS A 58 0.63 9.26 -16.30
N TYR A 59 -0.52 8.71 -15.90
CA TYR A 59 -0.64 7.31 -15.52
C TYR A 59 -0.67 6.41 -16.75
N HIS A 60 0.15 5.36 -16.75
CA HIS A 60 0.27 4.40 -17.84
C HIS A 60 -0.03 2.98 -17.31
N PRO A 61 -1.14 2.33 -17.71
CA PRO A 61 -1.60 1.08 -17.07
C PRO A 61 -0.61 -0.10 -17.08
N GLY A 62 0.28 -0.16 -18.08
CA GLY A 62 1.32 -1.18 -18.22
C GLY A 62 2.73 -0.71 -17.84
N ARG A 63 2.86 0.46 -17.19
CA ARG A 63 4.12 0.95 -16.64
C ARG A 63 3.93 1.02 -15.12
N VAL A 64 4.90 0.53 -14.35
CA VAL A 64 5.06 1.03 -12.97
C VAL A 64 5.20 2.56 -13.10
N VAL A 65 4.66 3.34 -12.16
CA VAL A 65 4.40 4.77 -12.40
C VAL A 65 5.68 5.61 -12.25
N ASP A 66 6.64 5.40 -13.17
CA ASP A 66 8.05 5.82 -13.17
C ASP A 66 8.31 7.30 -12.86
N ASP A 67 7.31 8.17 -13.09
CA ASP A 67 7.37 9.62 -12.89
C ASP A 67 6.26 10.12 -11.95
N LEU A 68 5.95 9.38 -10.88
CA LEU A 68 5.16 9.89 -9.75
C LEU A 68 5.81 11.18 -9.20
N PRO A 69 5.01 12.24 -8.90
CA PRO A 69 5.55 13.47 -8.33
C PRO A 69 6.26 13.14 -7.01
N PRO A 70 7.43 13.72 -6.75
CA PRO A 70 8.27 13.27 -5.65
C PRO A 70 7.60 13.59 -4.31
N GLU A 71 7.75 12.65 -3.39
CA GLU A 71 7.48 12.76 -1.94
C GLU A 71 5.99 12.61 -1.48
N HIS A 72 5.57 11.83 -0.45
CA HIS A 72 6.12 10.74 0.38
C HIS A 72 4.94 9.70 0.84
N PRO A 73 4.45 9.26 2.07
CA PRO A 73 2.99 9.44 2.41
C PRO A 73 2.55 9.64 3.88
N ALA A 74 1.23 9.83 4.08
CA ALA A 74 0.51 10.09 5.35
C ALA A 74 0.30 8.87 6.27
N PHE A 75 0.14 7.65 5.73
CA PHE A 75 -0.07 6.42 6.50
C PHE A 75 0.88 5.30 6.05
N GLY A 76 1.25 4.42 6.98
CA GLY A 76 2.12 3.26 6.75
C GLY A 76 3.54 3.41 7.31
N LEU A 77 4.23 2.28 7.47
CA LEU A 77 5.62 2.20 7.94
C LEU A 77 6.45 1.37 6.97
N CYS A 78 7.47 2.02 6.39
CA CYS A 78 8.49 1.36 5.58
C CYS A 78 9.67 0.85 6.45
N ASP A 79 10.12 -0.36 6.19
CA ASP A 79 11.23 -1.06 6.88
C ASP A 79 12.64 -0.64 6.40
N CYS A 80 12.71 0.18 5.35
CA CYS A 80 13.89 0.64 4.60
C CYS A 80 15.06 1.26 5.39
N ASP A 81 14.98 1.42 6.71
CA ASP A 81 16.08 1.93 7.55
C ASP A 81 17.00 0.82 8.11
N HIS A 82 16.71 -0.46 7.85
CA HIS A 82 17.58 -1.58 8.23
C HIS A 82 18.09 -2.33 7.00
N GLY A 83 19.31 -2.00 6.57
CA GLY A 83 20.06 -2.88 5.67
C GLY A 83 20.36 -4.22 6.36
N PHE A 84 20.23 -5.32 5.62
CA PHE A 84 20.85 -6.58 6.05
C PHE A 84 22.37 -6.34 6.13
N GLY A 85 22.96 -6.66 7.27
CA GLY A 85 24.37 -6.33 7.52
C GLY A 85 25.31 -7.09 6.60
N GLU A 86 26.03 -6.38 5.74
CA GLU A 86 27.22 -6.92 5.09
C GLU A 86 28.35 -7.06 6.13
N GLY A 87 28.95 -8.23 6.15
CA GLY A 87 29.94 -8.66 7.14
C GLY A 87 29.86 -10.19 7.27
N LEU A 88 30.90 -10.97 7.01
CA LEU A 88 32.33 -10.64 6.99
C LEU A 88 33.01 -11.14 5.70
N ASP A 89 33.95 -10.37 5.19
CA ASP A 89 35.15 -10.88 4.50
C ASP A 89 36.28 -9.84 4.65
N GLU A 90 37.48 -10.28 5.03
CA GLU A 90 38.63 -9.40 5.25
C GLU A 90 39.52 -9.30 4.00
N GLY A 91 39.89 -8.07 3.62
CA GLY A 91 41.04 -7.82 2.73
C GLY A 91 40.74 -7.69 1.23
N GLY A 92 40.13 -6.58 0.82
CA GLY A 92 40.00 -6.20 -0.60
C GLY A 92 40.16 -4.69 -0.80
N THR A 93 41.02 -4.27 -1.75
CA THR A 93 41.19 -2.86 -2.12
C THR A 93 39.95 -2.30 -2.86
N PRO A 94 39.59 -1.02 -2.67
CA PRO A 94 38.43 -0.44 -3.33
C PRO A 94 38.61 -0.41 -4.85
N SER A 95 37.73 -1.10 -5.56
CA SER A 95 37.62 -1.03 -7.02
C SER A 95 36.32 -0.35 -7.43
N THR A 96 36.35 0.32 -8.58
CA THR A 96 35.29 1.23 -9.06
C THR A 96 33.93 0.52 -9.17
N PRO A 97 32.81 1.11 -8.70
CA PRO A 97 31.51 0.48 -8.82
C PRO A 97 31.15 0.25 -10.30
N SER A 98 31.00 -1.02 -10.67
CA SER A 98 30.53 -1.39 -12.00
C SER A 98 29.04 -1.10 -12.13
N ARG A 99 28.57 -0.85 -13.36
CA ARG A 99 27.17 -0.53 -13.63
C ARG A 99 26.31 -1.79 -13.50
N ALA A 100 25.82 -2.06 -12.30
CA ALA A 100 24.82 -3.09 -12.06
C ALA A 100 23.54 -2.79 -12.86
N VAL A 101 23.25 -3.62 -13.87
CA VAL A 101 22.01 -3.57 -14.63
C VAL A 101 20.99 -4.45 -13.91
N GLY A 102 20.19 -3.82 -13.04
CA GLY A 102 19.14 -4.49 -12.27
C GLY A 102 18.01 -3.52 -11.95
N GLY A 103 16.99 -3.47 -12.82
CA GLY A 103 15.85 -2.57 -12.66
C GLY A 103 14.77 -3.19 -11.76
N ALA A 104 14.77 -2.84 -10.48
CA ALA A 104 13.68 -3.14 -9.54
C ALA A 104 13.72 -2.18 -8.33
N SER A 105 12.59 -2.11 -7.63
CA SER A 105 12.35 -1.37 -6.38
C SER A 105 12.38 0.16 -6.47
N TRP A 106 11.24 0.77 -6.14
CA TRP A 106 11.19 2.17 -5.76
C TRP A 106 11.95 2.35 -4.46
N SER A 107 12.91 3.27 -4.42
CA SER A 107 13.45 3.67 -3.13
C SER A 107 12.32 4.27 -2.31
N CYS A 108 12.02 3.68 -1.15
CA CYS A 108 10.88 4.03 -0.32
C CYS A 108 10.95 5.47 0.25
N ARG A 109 12.04 6.17 -0.02
CA ARG A 109 12.19 7.62 0.14
C ARG A 109 11.28 8.42 -0.81
N ALA A 110 10.79 7.84 -1.90
CA ALA A 110 9.69 8.40 -2.67
C ALA A 110 8.35 8.32 -1.93
N LEU A 111 8.24 7.44 -0.91
CA LEU A 111 7.04 7.06 -0.15
C LEU A 111 7.22 7.26 1.41
N ARG A 112 7.37 8.49 1.96
CA ARG A 112 7.34 8.84 3.43
C ARG A 112 6.55 10.01 4.21
N LYS A 113 5.81 11.17 4.00
CA LYS A 113 5.14 12.29 3.15
C LYS A 113 3.67 12.32 2.64
N TYR A 114 3.48 12.44 1.31
CA TYR A 114 2.27 12.55 0.45
C TYR A 114 0.90 12.61 1.14
N GLU A 115 0.19 13.70 0.83
CA GLU A 115 -1.05 14.13 1.48
C GLU A 115 -2.32 13.73 0.72
N GLY A 116 -2.18 13.16 -0.49
CA GLY A 116 -3.30 12.63 -1.24
C GLY A 116 -3.85 11.34 -0.63
N PRO A 117 -5.11 10.98 -0.94
CA PRO A 117 -5.79 9.87 -0.30
C PRO A 117 -5.20 8.51 -0.71
N GLN A 118 -5.13 7.60 0.25
CA GLN A 118 -4.37 6.35 0.14
C GLN A 118 -5.25 5.12 0.36
N CYS A 119 -4.98 4.05 -0.37
CA CYS A 119 -5.65 2.77 -0.22
C CYS A 119 -4.63 1.68 0.16
N PHE A 120 -4.99 0.88 1.16
CA PHE A 120 -4.31 -0.35 1.54
C PHE A 120 -5.28 -1.53 1.39
N ALA A 121 -4.75 -2.71 1.09
CA ALA A 121 -5.52 -3.92 0.82
C ALA A 121 -5.02 -5.10 1.64
N ILE A 122 -5.93 -5.97 2.11
CA ILE A 122 -5.61 -7.27 2.71
C ILE A 122 -6.24 -8.38 1.85
N PRO A 123 -5.47 -9.38 1.39
CA PRO A 123 -5.99 -10.44 0.53
C PRO A 123 -6.99 -11.35 1.26
N GLY A 124 -7.98 -11.83 0.53
CA GLY A 124 -8.88 -12.90 0.96
C GLY A 124 -8.30 -14.29 0.73
N ASN A 125 -9.02 -15.32 1.16
CA ASN A 125 -8.62 -16.70 0.88
C ASN A 125 -8.75 -17.05 -0.61
N HIS A 126 -9.58 -16.33 -1.38
CA HIS A 126 -9.60 -16.50 -2.84
C HIS A 126 -8.36 -15.87 -3.50
N ASP A 127 -7.86 -14.74 -3.02
CA ASP A 127 -6.66 -14.08 -3.58
C ASP A 127 -5.38 -14.91 -3.41
N TRP A 128 -5.39 -15.90 -2.52
CA TRP A 128 -4.29 -16.85 -2.31
C TRP A 128 -4.32 -18.08 -3.23
N ILE A 129 -5.34 -18.25 -4.08
CA ILE A 129 -5.49 -19.44 -4.95
C ILE A 129 -4.35 -19.60 -5.97
N ASP A 130 -3.70 -18.51 -6.40
CA ASP A 130 -2.54 -18.51 -7.29
C ASP A 130 -1.18 -18.43 -6.55
N GLY A 131 -1.19 -18.52 -5.20
CA GLY A 131 0.00 -18.23 -4.39
C GLY A 131 0.25 -16.74 -4.16
N LEU A 132 -0.79 -15.90 -4.27
CA LEU A 132 -0.79 -14.45 -4.04
C LEU A 132 -0.11 -13.63 -5.16
N GLU A 133 0.22 -14.24 -6.30
CA GLU A 133 0.97 -13.57 -7.37
C GLU A 133 0.20 -12.37 -7.95
N THR A 134 -1.09 -12.56 -8.26
CA THR A 134 -1.92 -11.48 -8.82
C THR A 134 -2.15 -10.36 -7.82
N PHE A 135 -2.36 -10.67 -6.53
CA PHE A 135 -2.50 -9.64 -5.50
C PHE A 135 -1.24 -8.77 -5.43
N MET A 136 -0.05 -9.38 -5.35
CA MET A 136 1.22 -8.63 -5.29
C MET A 136 1.43 -7.78 -6.56
N ARG A 137 1.13 -8.33 -7.74
CA ARG A 137 1.17 -7.62 -9.01
C ARG A 137 0.27 -6.37 -9.01
N HIS A 138 -0.94 -6.46 -8.45
CA HIS A 138 -1.93 -5.38 -8.49
C HIS A 138 -1.86 -4.39 -7.32
N PHE A 139 -1.58 -4.82 -6.09
CA PHE A 139 -1.56 -3.94 -4.92
C PHE A 139 -0.18 -3.45 -4.51
N VAL A 140 0.88 -4.22 -4.75
CA VAL A 140 2.26 -3.83 -4.42
C VAL A 140 2.96 -3.20 -5.61
N CYS A 141 2.83 -3.77 -6.82
CA CYS A 141 3.59 -3.30 -7.98
C CYS A 141 2.92 -2.18 -8.81
N LYS A 142 1.59 -2.03 -8.76
CA LYS A 142 0.85 -1.09 -9.65
C LYS A 142 0.75 0.35 -9.12
N GLY A 143 0.83 0.55 -7.80
CA GLY A 143 0.93 1.87 -7.16
C GLY A 143 -0.31 2.78 -7.17
N TRP A 144 -1.38 2.48 -7.92
CA TRP A 144 -2.55 3.35 -8.05
C TRP A 144 -3.87 2.61 -8.29
N LEU A 145 -4.93 3.02 -7.59
CA LEU A 145 -6.31 2.55 -7.76
C LEU A 145 -7.23 3.77 -7.86
N GLY A 146 -7.73 4.10 -9.07
CA GLY A 146 -8.77 5.12 -9.30
C GLY A 146 -8.81 6.32 -8.34
N GLY A 147 -7.78 7.17 -8.37
CA GLY A 147 -7.74 8.37 -7.52
C GLY A 147 -7.28 8.14 -6.07
N TRP A 148 -6.71 6.96 -5.78
CA TRP A 148 -6.05 6.58 -4.52
C TRP A 148 -4.64 6.05 -4.81
N MET A 149 -3.67 6.43 -3.97
CA MET A 149 -2.31 5.86 -3.98
C MET A 149 -2.30 4.47 -3.35
N LEU A 150 -1.51 3.53 -3.88
CA LEU A 150 -1.22 2.22 -3.26
C LEU A 150 0.25 2.20 -2.78
N PRO A 151 0.56 2.68 -1.56
CA PRO A 151 1.92 2.75 -1.01
C PRO A 151 2.38 1.45 -0.34
N GLN A 152 1.70 0.32 -0.62
CA GLN A 152 1.83 -0.93 0.13
C GLN A 152 2.96 -1.78 -0.43
N GLU A 153 3.95 -2.14 0.38
CA GLU A 153 5.15 -2.90 -0.05
C GLU A 153 5.00 -4.43 0.13
N LYS A 154 4.00 -4.88 0.90
CA LYS A 154 3.81 -6.27 1.36
C LYS A 154 2.32 -6.57 1.53
N SER A 155 1.92 -7.84 1.55
CA SER A 155 0.52 -8.23 1.77
C SER A 155 -0.03 -7.90 3.17
N TYR A 156 0.85 -7.67 4.14
CA TYR A 156 0.54 -7.22 5.50
C TYR A 156 1.13 -5.82 5.78
N PHE A 157 0.57 -5.09 6.74
CA PHE A 157 1.02 -3.73 7.09
C PHE A 157 0.63 -3.30 8.51
N ALA A 158 1.24 -2.21 8.98
CA ALA A 158 0.77 -1.47 10.16
C ALA A 158 0.66 0.02 9.87
N LEU A 159 -0.49 0.61 10.19
CA LEU A 159 -0.76 2.04 10.10
C LEU A 159 -0.91 2.62 11.51
N ARG A 160 -0.13 3.65 11.85
CA ARG A 160 -0.41 4.49 13.02
C ARG A 160 -1.44 5.54 12.64
N LEU A 161 -2.61 5.49 13.25
CA LEU A 161 -3.71 6.42 13.03
C LEU A 161 -3.64 7.61 14.03
N PRO A 162 -4.41 8.69 13.82
CA PRO A 162 -4.50 9.79 14.79
C PRO A 162 -4.96 9.32 16.18
N ARG A 163 -4.64 10.12 17.21
CA ARG A 163 -5.02 9.86 18.62
C ARG A 163 -4.48 8.54 19.20
N GLY A 164 -3.33 8.06 18.70
CA GLY A 164 -2.62 6.89 19.25
C GLY A 164 -3.16 5.52 18.81
N TRP A 165 -4.18 5.49 17.95
CA TRP A 165 -4.73 4.25 17.41
C TRP A 165 -3.75 3.60 16.42
N TRP A 166 -3.84 2.27 16.31
CA TRP A 166 -3.12 1.49 15.32
C TRP A 166 -4.08 0.58 14.57
N LEU A 167 -3.83 0.41 13.27
CA LEU A 167 -4.48 -0.58 12.43
C LEU A 167 -3.42 -1.56 11.95
N PHE A 168 -3.61 -2.84 12.23
CA PHE A 168 -2.76 -3.93 11.76
C PHE A 168 -3.53 -4.70 10.69
N GLY A 169 -2.98 -4.71 9.48
CA GLY A 169 -3.45 -5.56 8.40
C GLY A 169 -2.60 -6.82 8.38
N LEU A 170 -3.20 -7.96 8.70
CA LEU A 170 -2.55 -9.27 8.75
C LEU A 170 -2.89 -10.06 7.49
N ASP A 171 -1.91 -10.80 6.96
CA ASP A 171 -2.11 -11.78 5.91
C ASP A 171 -1.95 -13.18 6.50
N LEU A 172 -3.06 -13.93 6.56
CA LEU A 172 -3.13 -15.25 7.20
C LEU A 172 -3.16 -16.42 6.19
N GLY A 173 -3.09 -16.09 4.89
CA GLY A 173 -3.15 -17.05 3.80
C GLY A 173 -4.31 -18.02 3.88
N LEU A 174 -4.01 -19.30 3.61
CA LEU A 174 -4.96 -20.40 3.67
C LEU A 174 -4.91 -21.17 5.00
N VAL A 175 -4.08 -20.74 5.97
CA VAL A 175 -3.65 -21.57 7.11
C VAL A 175 -3.87 -20.96 8.50
N ASN A 176 -4.37 -19.73 8.59
CA ASN A 176 -4.60 -19.00 9.87
C ASN A 176 -3.32 -18.79 10.72
N ASP A 177 -2.16 -18.69 10.06
CA ASP A 177 -0.85 -18.48 10.69
C ASP A 177 -0.04 -17.47 9.87
N ILE A 178 0.99 -16.87 10.48
CA ILE A 178 1.85 -15.85 9.85
C ILE A 178 3.27 -16.36 9.63
N ASP A 179 3.87 -16.02 8.48
CA ASP A 179 5.25 -16.40 8.20
C ASP A 179 6.28 -15.69 9.10
N ILE A 180 7.52 -16.17 9.08
CA ILE A 180 8.60 -15.66 9.93
C ILE A 180 9.00 -14.20 9.63
N PHE A 181 8.81 -13.70 8.41
CA PHE A 181 9.04 -12.30 8.06
C PHE A 181 7.91 -11.41 8.57
N GLN A 182 6.66 -11.86 8.45
CA GLN A 182 5.49 -11.17 9.01
C GLN A 182 5.54 -11.13 10.55
N TYR A 183 5.87 -12.25 11.20
CA TYR A 183 6.14 -12.29 12.64
C TYR A 183 7.25 -11.30 13.05
N ARG A 184 8.40 -11.32 12.34
CA ARG A 184 9.53 -10.41 12.65
C ARG A 184 9.17 -8.95 12.44
N TYR A 185 8.34 -8.61 11.45
CA TYR A 185 7.83 -7.25 11.24
C TYR A 185 7.01 -6.78 12.44
N PHE A 186 5.98 -7.52 12.84
CA PHE A 186 5.13 -7.11 13.96
C PHE A 186 5.86 -7.18 15.32
N ALA A 187 6.78 -8.11 15.53
CA ALA A 187 7.61 -8.17 16.74
C ALA A 187 8.61 -6.99 16.83
N HIS A 188 9.26 -6.62 15.71
CA HIS A 188 10.09 -5.41 15.66
C HIS A 188 9.26 -4.15 15.88
N LEU A 189 8.09 -4.05 15.26
CA LEU A 189 7.18 -2.93 15.43
C LEU A 189 6.71 -2.78 16.89
N ALA A 190 6.34 -3.88 17.53
CA ALA A 190 5.91 -3.89 18.93
C ALA A 190 7.02 -3.39 19.85
N SER A 191 8.22 -3.94 19.72
CA SER A 191 9.38 -3.57 20.55
C SER A 191 9.94 -2.16 20.29
N SER A 192 9.73 -1.59 19.08
CA SER A 192 10.31 -0.29 18.70
C SER A 192 9.32 0.89 18.70
N ARG A 193 8.01 0.66 18.53
CA ARG A 193 7.01 1.74 18.37
C ARG A 193 5.72 1.57 19.18
N LEU A 194 5.41 0.36 19.67
CA LEU A 194 4.29 0.14 20.60
C LEU A 194 4.77 0.23 22.06
N GLY A 195 5.30 1.40 22.41
CA GLY A 195 5.62 1.72 23.81
C GLY A 195 4.37 1.74 24.70
N PRO A 196 4.51 1.55 26.02
CA PRO A 196 3.37 1.58 26.94
C PRO A 196 2.68 2.94 26.91
N THR A 197 1.35 2.93 26.78
CA THR A 197 0.52 4.14 26.85
C THR A 197 0.50 4.68 28.27
N THR A 198 1.22 5.78 28.49
CA THR A 198 1.25 6.57 29.74
C THR A 198 0.12 7.59 29.78
#